data_AF-A0A660VNR4-F1
#
_entry.id   AF-A0A660VNR4-F1
#
_cell.length_a   1.000
_cell.length_b   1.000
_cell.length_c   1.000
_cell.angle_alpha   90.00
_cell.angle_beta   90.00
_cell.angle_gamma   90.00
#
_symmetry.space_group_name_H-M   'P 1'
#
loop_
_entity.id
_entity.type
_entity.pdbx_description
1 polymer ?
#
loop_
_entity_poly.entity_id
_entity_poly.type
_entity_poly.pdbx_seq_one_letter_code
_entity_poly.pdbx_strand_id
1 'polypeptide(L)'
;MSVQGRQKIVLLTISRLRNGSADSGGAICCYNSSSLTVTDCRFSGNSANEYGGVIYCSTNASVTLNNCILWGNSAGKSGNEIYIYDSGSSCTLNHCCVDSTGYGGHTGNITENSCIHSDPQFVNAGNGDLHLQDTSPCIDAGDNGLVPGGVDKDLDGNKRIVDGNNDGTGTVDIGAYEKQ
;
A
#
# COMPACT_ATOMS: atom_id res chain seq x y z
N MET A 1 11.46 0.24 -12.92
CA MET A 1 10.49 0.49 -14.02
C MET A 1 9.37 1.33 -13.42
N SER A 2 9.39 2.64 -13.60
CA SER A 2 8.37 3.57 -13.07
C SER A 2 7.08 3.41 -13.87
N VAL A 3 5.95 3.19 -13.21
CA VAL A 3 4.65 3.12 -13.87
C VAL A 3 4.23 4.55 -14.26
N GLN A 4 4.40 4.93 -15.53
CA GLN A 4 3.93 6.21 -16.07
C GLN A 4 2.48 6.09 -16.55
N GLY A 5 1.62 7.00 -16.08
CA GLY A 5 0.17 6.95 -16.26
C GLY A 5 -0.33 7.29 -17.68
N ARG A 6 -1.21 6.41 -18.20
CA ARG A 6 -2.37 6.73 -19.05
C ARG A 6 -3.45 5.72 -18.71
N GLN A 7 -4.63 6.18 -18.27
CA GLN A 7 -5.86 5.43 -17.96
C GLN A 7 -5.76 3.90 -18.08
N LYS A 8 -5.00 3.30 -17.20
CA LYS A 8 -5.05 1.88 -16.95
C LYS A 8 -5.55 1.78 -15.54
N ILE A 9 -6.63 1.04 -15.36
CA ILE A 9 -6.81 0.21 -14.17
C ILE A 9 -5.52 -0.61 -14.13
N VAL A 10 -4.48 -0.08 -13.50
CA VAL A 10 -3.31 -0.88 -13.19
C VAL A 10 -3.76 -1.65 -11.99
N LEU A 11 -4.44 -2.77 -12.27
CA LEU A 11 -4.49 -3.90 -11.38
C LEU A 11 -3.01 -4.27 -11.15
N LEU A 12 -2.35 -3.59 -10.22
CA LEU A 12 -1.06 -4.00 -9.69
C LEU A 12 -1.31 -5.16 -8.72
N THR A 13 -2.13 -6.14 -9.12
CA THR A 13 -2.12 -7.43 -8.46
C THR A 13 -0.71 -7.94 -8.63
N ILE A 14 0.04 -7.92 -7.54
CA ILE A 14 1.35 -8.54 -7.42
C ILE A 14 2.40 -7.85 -8.32
N SER A 15 3.05 -6.82 -7.78
CA SER A 15 4.45 -6.66 -8.13
C SER A 15 5.24 -6.33 -6.87
N ARG A 16 6.24 -7.16 -6.57
CA ARG A 16 7.38 -6.76 -5.76
C ARG A 16 8.04 -5.58 -6.48
N LEU A 17 7.60 -4.35 -6.21
CA LEU A 17 8.25 -3.13 -6.69
C LEU A 17 9.52 -2.87 -5.87
N ARG A 18 10.42 -3.85 -5.76
CA ARG A 18 11.80 -3.58 -5.35
C ARG A 18 12.56 -3.16 -6.58
N ASN A 19 12.79 -1.85 -6.74
CA ASN A 19 14.04 -1.26 -7.23
C ASN A 19 13.79 0.15 -7.80
N GLY A 20 14.27 1.14 -7.06
CA GLY A 20 14.51 2.49 -7.58
C GLY A 20 14.88 3.43 -6.44
N SER A 21 16.19 3.62 -6.22
CA SER A 21 16.71 4.88 -5.68
C SER A 21 16.36 5.97 -6.69
N ALA A 22 15.10 6.38 -6.70
CA ALA A 22 14.63 7.58 -7.34
C ALA A 22 14.78 8.70 -6.29
N ASP A 23 15.06 9.91 -6.75
CA ASP A 23 15.12 11.06 -5.85
C ASP A 23 13.79 11.23 -5.09
N SER A 24 12.67 10.76 -5.64
CA SER A 24 11.39 10.67 -4.93
C SER A 24 10.57 9.45 -5.37
N GLY A 25 9.68 8.96 -4.49
CA GLY A 25 8.71 7.90 -4.79
C GLY A 25 9.35 6.53 -4.99
N GLY A 26 9.81 5.91 -3.91
CA GLY A 26 10.59 4.66 -3.93
C GLY A 26 9.86 3.47 -4.55
N ALA A 27 8.52 3.54 -4.66
CA ALA A 27 7.71 2.59 -5.44
C ALA A 27 6.79 3.29 -6.47
N ILE A 28 6.13 4.38 -6.08
CA ILE A 28 5.12 5.09 -6.87
C ILE A 28 5.47 6.57 -6.96
N CYS A 29 5.56 7.07 -8.19
CA CYS A 29 5.62 8.49 -8.51
C CYS A 29 4.38 8.89 -9.29
N CYS A 30 3.45 9.61 -8.66
CA CYS A 30 2.24 10.13 -9.32
C CYS A 30 2.39 11.64 -9.57
N TYR A 31 2.25 12.06 -10.82
CA TYR A 31 2.43 13.46 -11.22
C TYR A 31 1.60 13.85 -12.44
N ASN A 32 1.54 15.16 -12.76
CA ASN A 32 0.87 15.74 -13.93
C ASN A 32 -0.62 15.38 -14.05
N SER A 33 -1.39 15.67 -13.01
CA SER A 33 -2.85 15.40 -12.97
C SER A 33 -3.21 13.93 -13.19
N SER A 34 -2.29 13.01 -12.90
CA SER A 34 -2.53 11.58 -12.98
C SER A 34 -3.32 11.08 -11.78
N SER A 35 -4.13 10.05 -11.99
CA SER A 35 -4.77 9.29 -10.92
C SER A 35 -4.36 7.82 -10.97
N LEU A 36 -4.15 7.22 -9.81
CA LEU A 36 -3.80 5.81 -9.66
C LEU A 36 -4.63 5.18 -8.53
N THR A 37 -5.18 3.99 -8.80
CA THR A 37 -5.76 3.14 -7.75
C THR A 37 -4.89 1.91 -7.59
N VAL A 38 -4.54 1.60 -6.35
CA VAL A 38 -3.79 0.41 -5.94
C VAL A 38 -4.65 -0.35 -4.95
N THR A 39 -4.77 -1.66 -5.13
CA THR A 39 -5.59 -2.50 -4.26
C THR A 39 -4.82 -3.77 -3.91
N ASP A 40 -4.99 -4.28 -2.69
CA ASP A 40 -4.49 -5.60 -2.28
C ASP A 40 -2.97 -5.74 -2.42
N CYS A 41 -2.26 -4.63 -2.16
CA CYS A 41 -0.83 -4.52 -2.40
C CYS A 41 -0.04 -4.39 -1.11
N ARG A 42 1.27 -4.64 -1.24
CA ARG A 42 2.20 -4.42 -0.15
C ARG A 42 3.45 -3.68 -0.61
N PHE A 43 3.83 -2.71 0.19
CA PHE A 43 5.03 -1.92 0.07
C PHE A 43 5.85 -2.05 1.35
N SER A 44 7.00 -2.72 1.27
CA SER A 44 7.91 -2.82 2.42
C SER A 44 9.37 -2.90 1.99
N GLY A 45 10.23 -2.19 2.72
CA GLY A 45 11.65 -2.08 2.39
C GLY A 45 11.90 -1.26 1.11
N ASN A 46 10.95 -0.41 0.70
CA ASN A 46 11.17 0.57 -0.35
C ASN A 46 11.91 1.78 0.21
N SER A 47 12.73 2.41 -0.63
CA SER A 47 13.50 3.59 -0.23
C SER A 47 13.56 4.62 -1.34
N ALA A 48 13.51 5.89 -0.95
CA ALA A 48 13.74 7.04 -1.83
C ALA A 48 14.87 7.92 -1.27
N ASN A 49 15.64 8.59 -2.14
CA ASN A 49 16.75 9.43 -1.68
C ASN A 49 16.24 10.69 -0.95
N GLU A 50 15.12 11.26 -1.39
CA GLU A 50 14.57 12.47 -0.78
C GLU A 50 13.20 12.24 -0.15
N TYR A 51 12.18 11.97 -0.96
CA TYR A 51 10.79 12.04 -0.50
C TYR A 51 9.97 10.82 -0.89
N GLY A 52 9.05 10.40 -0.02
CA GLY A 52 8.06 9.38 -0.35
C GLY A 52 8.70 8.01 -0.56
N GLY A 53 9.06 7.32 0.53
CA GLY A 53 9.72 6.01 0.43
C GLY A 53 8.87 4.97 -0.29
N VAL A 54 7.55 5.13 -0.28
CA VAL A 54 6.63 4.44 -1.19
C VAL A 54 6.09 5.40 -2.24
N ILE A 55 5.35 6.43 -1.81
CA ILE A 55 4.55 7.29 -2.70
C ILE A 55 5.08 8.71 -2.68
N TYR A 56 5.32 9.26 -3.87
CA TYR A 56 5.45 10.69 -4.10
C TYR A 56 4.32 11.18 -5.02
N CYS A 57 3.55 12.17 -4.57
CA CYS A 57 2.40 12.72 -5.29
C CYS A 57 2.59 14.22 -5.54
N SER A 58 2.50 14.67 -6.79
CA SER A 58 2.72 16.08 -7.15
C SER A 58 1.92 16.53 -8.39
N THR A 59 1.89 17.83 -8.66
CA THR A 59 1.25 18.48 -9.81
C THR A 59 -0.21 18.02 -9.98
N ASN A 60 -1.04 18.25 -8.96
CA ASN A 60 -2.47 17.89 -8.92
C ASN A 60 -2.76 16.39 -9.14
N ALA A 61 -1.85 15.51 -8.70
CA ALA A 61 -2.04 14.07 -8.82
C ALA A 61 -2.83 13.48 -7.65
N SER A 62 -3.45 12.33 -7.86
CA SER A 62 -4.17 11.61 -6.82
C SER A 62 -3.81 10.12 -6.80
N VAL A 63 -3.71 9.55 -5.60
CA VAL A 63 -3.48 8.11 -5.41
C VAL A 63 -4.48 7.56 -4.40
N THR A 64 -5.19 6.51 -4.77
CA THR A 64 -6.08 5.76 -3.88
C THR A 64 -5.48 4.39 -3.60
N LEU A 65 -5.37 4.03 -2.33
CA LEU A 65 -4.96 2.70 -1.88
C LEU A 65 -6.12 2.03 -1.16
N ASN A 66 -6.35 0.76 -1.48
CA ASN A 66 -7.39 -0.07 -0.86
C ASN A 66 -6.74 -1.36 -0.35
N ASN A 67 -7.02 -1.77 0.89
CA ASN A 67 -6.52 -3.05 1.42
C ASN A 67 -4.99 -3.21 1.25
N CYS A 68 -4.23 -2.12 1.43
CA CYS A 68 -2.78 -2.13 1.20
C CYS A 68 -1.99 -2.07 2.50
N ILE A 69 -0.78 -2.66 2.51
CA ILE A 69 0.18 -2.49 3.59
C ILE A 69 1.35 -1.61 3.15
N LEU A 70 1.65 -0.56 3.91
CA LEU A 70 2.78 0.35 3.76
C LEU A 70 3.59 0.31 5.05
N TRP A 71 4.68 -0.46 5.08
CA TRP A 71 5.44 -0.66 6.31
C TRP A 71 6.93 -0.87 6.11
N GLY A 72 7.74 -0.24 6.96
CA GLY A 72 9.19 -0.38 6.95
C GLY A 72 9.81 0.19 5.67
N ASN A 73 9.25 1.27 5.15
CA ASN A 73 9.81 2.03 4.04
C ASN A 73 10.58 3.25 4.56
N SER A 74 11.35 3.92 3.70
CA SER A 74 12.22 5.02 4.13
C SER A 74 12.40 6.09 3.06
N ALA A 75 12.56 7.34 3.48
CA ALA A 75 12.94 8.44 2.61
C ALA A 75 14.06 9.25 3.28
N GLY A 76 15.05 9.70 2.50
CA GLY A 76 16.21 10.40 3.06
C GLY A 76 15.91 11.80 3.63
N LYS A 77 14.78 12.43 3.27
CA LYS A 77 14.34 13.72 3.82
C LYS A 77 13.01 13.62 4.58
N SER A 78 11.93 13.18 3.93
CA SER A 78 10.59 13.18 4.56
C SER A 78 9.62 12.24 3.87
N GLY A 79 8.63 11.76 4.60
CA GLY A 79 7.59 10.89 4.08
C GLY A 79 8.14 9.49 3.79
N ASN A 80 8.48 8.74 4.85
CA ASN A 80 8.98 7.37 4.72
C ASN A 80 8.00 6.46 3.97
N GLU A 81 6.72 6.72 4.12
CA GLU A 81 5.65 6.03 3.40
C GLU A 81 5.13 6.91 2.26
N ILE A 82 4.56 8.07 2.58
CA ILE A 82 3.84 8.92 1.63
C ILE A 82 4.31 10.37 1.72
N TYR A 83 4.56 11.00 0.57
CA TYR A 83 4.88 12.41 0.47
C TYR A 83 3.96 13.11 -0.55
N ILE A 84 3.27 14.16 -0.09
CA ILE A 84 2.43 15.02 -0.93
C ILE A 84 3.14 16.35 -1.16
N TYR A 85 3.56 16.62 -2.40
CA TYR A 85 4.44 17.74 -2.72
C TYR A 85 3.75 19.11 -2.79
N ASP A 86 2.51 19.16 -3.27
CA ASP A 86 1.74 20.41 -3.42
C ASP A 86 0.31 20.27 -2.91
N SER A 87 -0.32 21.41 -2.67
CA SER A 87 -1.68 21.51 -2.12
C SER A 87 -2.77 20.97 -3.05
N GLY A 88 -2.48 20.75 -4.34
CA GLY A 88 -3.43 20.22 -5.30
C GLY A 88 -3.41 18.69 -5.39
N SER A 89 -2.39 18.05 -4.82
CA SER A 89 -2.22 16.60 -4.85
C SER A 89 -2.77 15.94 -3.60
N SER A 90 -3.20 14.68 -3.69
CA SER A 90 -3.82 13.97 -2.57
C SER A 90 -3.52 12.47 -2.56
N CYS A 91 -3.74 11.86 -1.40
CA CYS A 91 -3.75 10.42 -1.25
C CYS A 91 -4.93 9.97 -0.38
N THR A 92 -5.61 8.90 -0.78
CA THR A 92 -6.69 8.29 0.00
C THR A 92 -6.32 6.86 0.34
N LEU A 93 -6.39 6.51 1.61
CA LEU A 93 -6.15 5.16 2.13
C LEU A 93 -7.48 4.60 2.64
N ASN A 94 -7.90 3.46 2.10
CA ASN A 94 -9.09 2.73 2.53
C ASN A 94 -8.65 1.36 3.05
N HIS A 95 -8.97 1.04 4.30
CA HIS A 95 -8.66 -0.25 4.91
C HIS A 95 -7.18 -0.64 4.72
N CYS A 96 -6.27 0.32 4.92
CA CYS A 96 -4.83 0.10 4.76
C CYS A 96 -4.15 -0.06 6.12
N CYS A 97 -3.03 -0.77 6.16
CA CYS A 97 -2.13 -0.81 7.30
C CYS A 97 -0.88 0.02 6.98
N VAL A 98 -0.61 1.05 7.78
CA VAL A 98 0.39 2.06 7.45
C VAL A 98 1.02 2.66 8.70
N ASP A 99 2.34 2.85 8.67
CA ASP A 99 3.03 3.68 9.65
C ASP A 99 2.69 5.16 9.38
N SER A 100 1.75 5.70 10.15
CA SER A 100 1.28 7.08 10.01
C SER A 100 2.33 8.12 10.41
N THR A 101 3.43 7.72 11.07
CA THR A 101 4.58 8.61 11.27
C THR A 101 5.39 8.81 9.98
N GLY A 102 5.13 7.98 8.97
CA GLY A 102 5.77 8.00 7.67
C GLY A 102 5.19 9.00 6.66
N TYR A 103 4.32 9.94 7.07
CA TYR A 103 3.76 10.96 6.17
C TYR A 103 4.61 12.22 6.09
N GLY A 104 4.61 12.88 4.93
CA GLY A 104 5.35 14.14 4.71
C GLY A 104 4.71 15.08 3.70
N GLY A 105 5.16 16.33 3.72
CA GLY A 105 4.66 17.39 2.84
C GLY A 105 3.28 17.90 3.27
N HIS A 106 2.34 18.03 2.33
CA HIS A 106 0.95 18.44 2.59
C HIS A 106 0.12 17.30 3.19
N THR A 107 0.45 16.86 4.41
CA THR A 107 -0.18 15.69 5.06
C THR A 107 -1.68 15.85 5.31
N GLY A 108 -2.20 17.07 5.41
CA GLY A 108 -3.64 17.34 5.47
C GLY A 108 -4.42 16.92 4.22
N ASN A 109 -3.74 16.59 3.12
CA ASN A 109 -4.32 16.04 1.90
C ASN A 109 -4.30 14.50 1.85
N ILE A 110 -3.95 13.85 2.96
CA ILE A 110 -4.04 12.40 3.12
C ILE A 110 -5.35 12.11 3.84
N THR A 111 -6.23 11.34 3.21
CA THR A 111 -7.51 10.89 3.78
C THR A 111 -7.38 9.43 4.18
N GLU A 112 -7.72 9.11 5.42
CA GLU A 112 -7.65 7.75 5.96
C GLU A 112 -9.04 7.26 6.34
N ASN A 113 -9.45 6.14 5.78
CA ASN A 113 -10.71 5.48 6.04
C ASN A 113 -10.41 4.09 6.59
N SER A 114 -10.72 3.88 7.87
CA SER A 114 -10.54 2.58 8.55
C SER A 114 -9.12 2.00 8.46
N CYS A 115 -8.10 2.85 8.62
CA CYS A 115 -6.70 2.41 8.55
C CYS A 115 -6.18 1.87 9.90
N ILE A 116 -5.19 0.99 9.81
CA ILE A 116 -4.47 0.39 10.94
C ILE A 116 -3.08 1.01 11.03
N HIS A 117 -2.66 1.40 12.24
CA HIS A 117 -1.35 2.03 12.51
C HIS A 117 -0.48 1.20 13.46
N SER A 118 -0.63 -0.11 13.41
CA SER A 118 0.12 -1.07 14.22
C SER A 118 0.94 -1.97 13.31
N ASP A 119 2.04 -2.50 13.85
CA ASP A 119 2.92 -3.40 13.10
C ASP A 119 2.10 -4.53 12.46
N PRO A 120 2.17 -4.72 11.13
CA PRO A 120 1.47 -5.79 10.43
C PRO A 120 2.06 -7.18 10.72
N GLN A 121 3.15 -7.29 11.48
CA GLN A 121 3.72 -8.55 11.98
C GLN A 121 4.02 -9.57 10.88
N PHE A 122 5.02 -9.25 10.08
CA PHE A 122 5.44 -10.13 8.99
C PHE A 122 6.28 -11.29 9.50
N VAL A 123 6.16 -12.46 8.86
CA VAL A 123 6.93 -13.65 9.23
C VAL A 123 8.44 -13.39 9.14
N ASN A 124 8.93 -12.87 8.00
CA ASN A 124 10.35 -12.50 7.87
C ASN A 124 10.58 -11.44 6.77
N ALA A 125 10.22 -10.20 7.08
CA ALA A 125 10.33 -9.09 6.13
C ALA A 125 11.77 -8.85 5.63
N GLY A 126 12.78 -9.09 6.48
CA GLY A 126 14.19 -8.94 6.13
C GLY A 126 14.63 -9.86 4.99
N ASN A 127 14.07 -11.07 4.94
CA ASN A 127 14.33 -12.06 3.88
C ASN A 127 13.27 -12.03 2.76
N GLY A 128 12.34 -11.07 2.79
CA GLY A 128 11.31 -10.94 1.76
C GLY A 128 10.13 -11.92 1.93
N ASP A 129 10.00 -12.54 3.10
CA ASP A 129 8.80 -13.28 3.49
C ASP A 129 7.81 -12.29 4.12
N LEU A 130 6.76 -12.04 3.37
CA LEU A 130 5.82 -10.96 3.61
C LEU A 130 4.44 -11.49 4.03
N HIS A 131 4.33 -12.78 4.36
CA HIS A 131 3.17 -13.35 5.01
C HIS A 131 2.96 -12.76 6.40
N LEU A 132 1.71 -12.79 6.87
CA LEU A 132 1.31 -12.34 8.19
C LEU A 132 1.54 -13.45 9.22
N GLN A 133 2.01 -13.07 10.42
CA GLN A 133 1.99 -13.94 11.59
C GLN A 133 0.55 -14.08 12.11
N ASP A 134 0.27 -15.16 12.83
CA ASP A 134 -1.08 -15.49 13.35
C ASP A 134 -1.70 -14.39 14.23
N THR A 135 -0.89 -13.51 14.82
CA THR A 135 -1.35 -12.41 15.68
C THR A 135 -1.49 -11.07 14.94
N SER A 136 -1.28 -11.06 13.63
CA SER A 136 -1.25 -9.84 12.84
C SER A 136 -2.58 -9.08 12.91
N PRO A 137 -2.56 -7.75 13.09
CA PRO A 137 -3.78 -6.95 13.02
C PRO A 137 -4.36 -6.83 11.60
N CYS A 138 -3.65 -7.33 10.58
CA CYS A 138 -4.08 -7.25 9.18
C CYS A 138 -4.93 -8.44 8.73
N ILE A 139 -5.04 -9.48 9.56
CA ILE A 139 -5.87 -10.66 9.29
C ILE A 139 -7.35 -10.26 9.41
N ASP A 140 -8.16 -10.62 8.42
CA ASP A 140 -9.60 -10.34 8.33
C ASP A 140 -9.97 -8.86 8.55
N ALA A 141 -9.08 -7.94 8.17
CA ALA A 141 -9.21 -6.51 8.47
C ALA A 141 -9.51 -5.63 7.24
N GLY A 142 -9.49 -6.21 6.04
CA GLY A 142 -9.75 -5.50 4.80
C GLY A 142 -11.24 -5.28 4.51
N ASP A 143 -11.53 -4.66 3.37
CA ASP A 143 -12.89 -4.53 2.84
C ASP A 143 -13.07 -5.42 1.61
N ASN A 144 -13.95 -6.42 1.75
CA ASN A 144 -14.36 -7.34 0.68
C ASN A 144 -14.93 -6.60 -0.54
N GLY A 145 -15.58 -5.45 -0.34
CA GLY A 145 -16.17 -4.65 -1.41
C GLY A 145 -15.13 -3.88 -2.24
N LEU A 146 -13.91 -3.72 -1.74
CA LEU A 146 -12.82 -3.07 -2.45
C LEU A 146 -11.98 -4.07 -3.26
N VAL A 147 -12.12 -5.38 -3.03
CA VAL A 147 -11.46 -6.42 -3.83
C VAL A 147 -11.98 -6.34 -5.27
N PRO A 148 -11.10 -6.17 -6.28
CA PRO A 148 -11.53 -6.01 -7.66
C PRO A 148 -12.23 -7.27 -8.19
N GLY A 149 -13.31 -7.09 -8.95
CA GLY A 149 -14.03 -8.19 -9.58
C GLY A 149 -13.11 -9.04 -10.45
N GLY A 150 -13.12 -10.36 -10.23
CA GLY A 150 -12.27 -11.32 -10.95
C GLY A 150 -10.89 -11.55 -10.35
N VAL A 151 -10.54 -10.88 -9.24
CA VAL A 151 -9.36 -11.19 -8.42
C VAL A 151 -9.81 -12.08 -7.26
N ASP A 152 -9.82 -13.39 -7.49
CA ASP A 152 -10.25 -14.38 -6.50
C ASP A 152 -9.09 -15.01 -5.74
N LYS A 153 -7.84 -14.73 -6.14
CA LYS A 153 -6.64 -15.31 -5.56
C LYS A 153 -5.58 -14.30 -5.14
N ASP A 154 -4.86 -14.63 -4.07
CA ASP A 154 -3.68 -13.93 -3.58
C ASP A 154 -2.41 -14.33 -4.36
N LEU A 155 -1.26 -13.87 -3.88
CA LEU A 155 0.04 -14.16 -4.48
C LEU A 155 0.46 -15.64 -4.41
N ASP A 156 -0.02 -16.39 -3.43
CA ASP A 156 0.24 -17.82 -3.28
C ASP A 156 -0.79 -18.68 -4.03
N GLY A 157 -1.80 -18.05 -4.64
CA GLY A 157 -2.88 -18.72 -5.36
C GLY A 157 -4.03 -19.17 -4.46
N ASN A 158 -4.03 -18.74 -3.19
CA ASN A 158 -5.08 -18.97 -2.21
C ASN A 158 -6.25 -18.04 -2.46
N LYS A 159 -7.46 -18.44 -2.06
CA LYS A 159 -8.66 -17.61 -2.23
C LYS A 159 -8.53 -16.32 -1.40
N ARG A 160 -8.83 -15.14 -1.98
CA ARG A 160 -8.74 -13.83 -1.29
C ARG A 160 -9.69 -13.63 -0.12
N ILE A 161 -10.92 -14.14 -0.19
CA ILE A 161 -11.91 -13.96 0.89
C ILE A 161 -12.07 -15.29 1.61
N VAL A 162 -11.36 -15.40 2.74
CA VAL A 162 -11.29 -16.56 3.64
C VAL A 162 -11.48 -16.08 5.08
N ASP A 163 -11.73 -17.02 6.00
CA ASP A 163 -11.84 -16.73 7.43
C ASP A 163 -10.48 -17.06 8.06
N GLY A 164 -9.60 -16.06 8.10
CA GLY A 164 -8.19 -16.22 8.50
C GLY A 164 -8.00 -16.33 10.02
N ASN A 165 -8.92 -15.76 10.80
CA ASN A 165 -8.91 -15.74 12.26
C ASN A 165 -9.80 -16.84 12.89
N ASN A 166 -10.56 -17.59 12.07
CA ASN A 166 -11.49 -18.65 12.43
C ASN A 166 -12.67 -18.18 13.32
N ASP A 167 -13.19 -16.97 13.09
CA ASP A 167 -14.36 -16.42 13.79
C ASP A 167 -15.71 -16.79 13.12
N GLY A 168 -15.66 -17.45 11.96
CA GLY A 168 -16.82 -17.87 11.17
C GLY A 168 -17.19 -16.90 10.05
N THR A 169 -16.44 -15.80 9.85
CA THR A 169 -16.72 -14.78 8.83
C THR A 169 -15.52 -14.60 7.91
N GLY A 170 -15.73 -14.82 6.61
CA GLY A 170 -14.67 -14.59 5.63
C GLY A 170 -14.47 -13.11 5.30
N THR A 171 -13.29 -12.57 5.59
CA THR A 171 -12.88 -11.20 5.23
C THR A 171 -11.53 -11.23 4.53
N VAL A 172 -11.30 -10.32 3.59
CA VAL A 172 -10.00 -10.22 2.94
C VAL A 172 -8.97 -9.67 3.92
N ASP A 173 -7.77 -10.26 3.93
CA ASP A 173 -6.65 -9.69 4.64
C ASP A 173 -6.19 -8.38 3.98
N ILE A 174 -5.74 -7.43 4.79
CA ILE A 174 -5.06 -6.25 4.26
C ILE A 174 -3.71 -6.72 3.69
N GLY A 175 -3.44 -6.41 2.41
CA GLY A 175 -2.19 -6.75 1.74
C GLY A 175 -2.34 -7.84 0.67
N ALA A 176 -1.20 -8.41 0.27
CA ALA A 176 -1.08 -9.25 -0.94
C ALA A 176 -1.20 -10.76 -0.71
N TYR A 177 -1.30 -11.20 0.55
CA TYR A 177 -1.35 -12.60 0.98
C TYR A 177 -2.51 -12.78 1.93
N GLU A 178 -3.20 -13.90 1.83
CA GLU A 178 -4.17 -14.33 2.84
C GLU A 178 -3.52 -15.24 3.86
N LYS A 179 -3.94 -15.08 5.11
CA LYS A 179 -3.73 -16.04 6.16
C LYS A 179 -4.78 -17.15 6.08
N GLN A 180 -4.33 -18.37 6.35
CA GLN A 180 -5.13 -19.58 6.48
C GLN A 180 -4.81 -20.29 7.78
#